data_AF-D9SN63-F1
#
_entry.id   AF-D9SN63-F1
#
_cell.length_a   1.000
_cell.length_b   1.000
_cell.length_c   1.000
_cell.angle_alpha   90.00
_cell.angle_beta   90.00
_cell.angle_gamma   90.00
#
_symmetry.space_group_name_H-M   'P 1'
#
loop_
_entity.id
_entity.type
_entity.pdbx_description
1 polymer ?
#
loop_
_entity_poly.entity_id
_entity_poly.type
_entity_poly.pdbx_seq_one_letter_code
_entity_poly.pdbx_strand_id
1 'polypeptide(L)'
;MIYSTEVQHMCTVAKGPNHGPAPIPVEGKWVQAKEVSDISGLTHGIGWCAPQQGACKLTLNVKDGIIQEALVETIGCSGMTHSAAMASEILPGKTILEALNTDLVCDAINTAMRELFLQIVYGRTQTAFSEGGLPIGAGLEDLGKGLRSQVGTMYGTLDKGPRYLEMAEGYVTRLALDADDQIIGYEFISLGKMMDAITKGTDANEAKEAATSSYGRFADAAKYINPRHE
;
A
#
# COMPACT_ATOMS: atom_id res chain seq x y z
N MET A 1 -18.68 -27.14 -27.93
CA MET A 1 -17.66 -26.54 -28.83
C MET A 1 -18.03 -26.92 -30.26
N ILE A 2 -18.03 -25.99 -31.19
CA ILE A 2 -18.31 -26.24 -32.61
C ILE A 2 -16.97 -26.18 -33.34
N TYR A 3 -16.55 -27.27 -33.96
CA TYR A 3 -15.34 -27.31 -34.77
C TYR A 3 -15.62 -26.85 -36.20
N SER A 4 -14.65 -26.17 -36.82
CA SER A 4 -14.74 -25.84 -38.25
C SER A 4 -14.73 -27.12 -39.09
N THR A 5 -15.23 -27.04 -40.33
CA THR A 5 -15.29 -28.16 -41.27
C THR A 5 -13.91 -28.79 -41.47
N GLU A 6 -12.86 -27.98 -41.57
CA GLU A 6 -11.48 -28.44 -41.74
C GLU A 6 -11.02 -29.32 -40.56
N VAL A 7 -11.34 -28.91 -39.32
CA VAL A 7 -10.94 -29.66 -38.11
C VAL A 7 -11.75 -30.96 -37.97
N GLN A 8 -13.01 -30.98 -38.39
CA GLN A 8 -13.84 -32.20 -38.34
C GLN A 8 -13.29 -33.35 -39.21
N HIS A 9 -12.55 -33.03 -40.28
CA HIS A 9 -11.96 -34.03 -41.16
C HIS A 9 -10.56 -34.50 -40.74
N MET A 10 -9.98 -33.93 -39.68
CA MET A 10 -8.67 -34.33 -39.17
C MET A 10 -8.77 -35.58 -38.29
N CYS A 11 -7.73 -36.42 -38.32
CA CYS A 11 -7.61 -37.52 -37.36
C CYS A 11 -7.17 -37.01 -35.97
N THR A 12 -7.61 -37.69 -34.92
CA THR A 12 -7.24 -37.33 -33.54
C THR A 12 -5.76 -37.64 -33.27
N VAL A 13 -5.00 -36.63 -32.84
CA VAL A 13 -3.66 -36.81 -32.26
C VAL A 13 -3.79 -36.78 -30.73
N ALA A 14 -3.53 -37.91 -30.08
CA ALA A 14 -3.66 -38.01 -28.62
C ALA A 14 -2.49 -37.32 -27.91
N LYS A 15 -2.82 -36.52 -26.87
CA LYS A 15 -1.83 -36.03 -25.91
C LYS A 15 -1.37 -37.19 -25.03
N GLY A 16 -0.08 -37.24 -24.69
CA GLY A 16 0.44 -38.08 -23.61
C GLY A 16 -0.08 -37.65 -22.22
N PRO A 17 0.64 -37.97 -21.13
CA PRO A 17 0.23 -37.59 -19.77
C PRO A 17 -0.20 -36.12 -19.65
N ASN A 18 -1.33 -35.87 -19.00
CA ASN A 18 -1.88 -34.53 -18.83
C ASN A 18 -1.74 -34.07 -17.37
N HIS A 19 -0.69 -33.31 -17.10
CA HIS A 19 -0.36 -32.87 -15.74
C HIS A 19 -1.08 -31.60 -15.29
N GLY A 20 -1.91 -30.97 -16.12
CA GLY A 20 -2.53 -29.67 -15.78
C GLY A 20 -1.51 -28.51 -15.74
N PRO A 21 -1.88 -27.35 -15.17
CA PRO A 21 -0.95 -26.25 -14.96
C PRO A 21 0.04 -26.54 -13.83
N ALA A 22 1.16 -25.83 -13.82
CA ALA A 22 2.08 -25.89 -12.69
C ALA A 22 1.37 -25.42 -11.41
N PRO A 23 1.51 -26.13 -10.29
CA PRO A 23 0.90 -25.71 -9.03
C PRO A 23 1.58 -24.44 -8.50
N ILE A 24 0.80 -23.56 -7.90
CA ILE A 24 1.25 -22.33 -7.23
C ILE A 24 0.98 -22.42 -5.72
N PRO A 25 1.77 -21.74 -4.88
CA PRO A 25 1.48 -21.68 -3.46
C PRO A 25 0.31 -20.72 -3.19
N VAL A 26 -0.68 -21.19 -2.44
CA VAL A 26 -1.90 -20.46 -2.07
C VAL A 26 -2.24 -20.84 -0.63
N GLU A 27 -2.02 -19.91 0.30
CA GLU A 27 -2.42 -20.05 1.71
C GLU A 27 -2.04 -21.39 2.35
N GLY A 28 -0.77 -21.78 2.18
CA GLY A 28 -0.19 -23.00 2.73
C GLY A 28 -0.43 -24.26 1.89
N LYS A 29 -1.10 -24.14 0.73
CA LYS A 29 -1.40 -25.25 -0.19
C LYS A 29 -0.71 -25.06 -1.53
N TRP A 30 -0.51 -26.16 -2.25
CA TRP A 30 -0.11 -26.15 -3.66
C TRP A 30 -1.33 -26.39 -4.53
N VAL A 31 -1.76 -25.36 -5.27
CA VAL A 31 -3.01 -25.38 -6.04
C VAL A 31 -2.70 -25.29 -7.53
N GLN A 32 -3.29 -26.17 -8.32
CA GLN A 32 -3.28 -26.06 -9.78
C GLN A 32 -4.39 -25.09 -10.22
N ALA A 33 -4.09 -23.79 -10.19
CA ALA A 33 -5.05 -22.75 -10.51
C ALA A 33 -5.58 -22.86 -11.94
N LYS A 34 -6.89 -23.05 -12.07
CA LYS A 34 -7.63 -23.13 -13.34
C LYS A 34 -8.79 -22.16 -13.36
N GLU A 35 -9.45 -22.01 -12.22
CA GLU A 35 -10.58 -21.11 -12.02
C GLU A 35 -10.17 -19.92 -11.16
N VAL A 36 -10.91 -18.82 -11.29
CA VAL A 36 -10.68 -17.61 -10.47
C VAL A 36 -10.78 -17.93 -8.98
N SER A 37 -11.67 -18.85 -8.60
CA SER A 37 -11.86 -19.30 -7.22
C SER A 37 -10.66 -20.04 -6.63
N ASP A 38 -9.70 -20.48 -7.45
CA ASP A 38 -8.48 -21.13 -6.97
C ASP A 38 -7.45 -20.13 -6.42
N ILE A 39 -7.70 -18.83 -6.57
CA ILE A 39 -6.78 -17.76 -6.19
C ILE A 39 -7.19 -17.14 -4.86
N SER A 40 -6.32 -17.26 -3.86
CA SER A 40 -6.46 -16.60 -2.57
C SER A 40 -5.13 -16.02 -2.12
N GLY A 41 -5.20 -14.95 -1.33
CA GLY A 41 -4.08 -14.42 -0.58
C GLY A 41 -4.13 -12.91 -0.39
N LEU A 42 -3.31 -12.44 0.55
CA LEU A 42 -3.06 -11.01 0.77
C LEU A 42 -1.75 -10.63 0.08
N THR A 43 -1.83 -9.65 -0.81
CA THR A 43 -0.66 -9.13 -1.53
C THR A 43 -0.88 -7.69 -1.95
N HIS A 44 0.17 -7.05 -2.45
CA HIS A 44 0.13 -5.66 -2.88
C HIS A 44 0.81 -5.47 -4.23
N GLY A 45 0.36 -4.46 -4.95
CA GLY A 45 0.99 -3.95 -6.17
C GLY A 45 1.31 -2.47 -6.01
N ILE A 46 2.40 -2.04 -6.64
CA ILE A 46 2.78 -0.63 -6.72
C ILE A 46 2.58 -0.18 -8.16
N GLY A 47 1.96 0.98 -8.34
CA GLY A 47 1.84 1.63 -9.62
C GLY A 47 2.10 3.12 -9.54
N TRP A 48 2.29 3.74 -10.69
CA TRP A 48 2.59 5.15 -10.82
C TRP A 48 1.78 5.75 -11.97
N CYS A 49 1.54 7.05 -11.92
CA CYS A 49 0.88 7.73 -13.05
C CYS A 49 1.83 7.83 -14.27
N ALA A 50 1.30 8.12 -15.46
CA ALA A 50 2.07 8.26 -16.69
C ALA A 50 3.37 9.11 -16.58
N PRO A 51 3.42 10.28 -15.91
CA PRO A 51 4.66 11.03 -15.70
C PRO A 51 5.48 10.56 -14.48
N GLN A 52 5.04 9.52 -13.77
CA GLN A 52 5.64 8.94 -12.57
C GLN A 52 5.83 9.92 -11.41
N GLN A 53 5.00 10.96 -11.36
CA GLN A 53 5.03 11.98 -10.32
C GLN A 53 4.32 11.57 -9.04
N GLY A 54 3.46 10.56 -9.12
CA GLY A 54 2.76 10.00 -7.98
C GLY A 54 2.66 8.50 -8.09
N ALA A 55 2.47 7.85 -6.95
CA ALA A 55 2.44 6.41 -6.80
C ALA A 55 1.23 5.96 -5.96
N CYS A 56 0.77 4.75 -6.25
CA CYS A 56 -0.24 4.04 -5.48
C CYS A 56 0.32 2.70 -5.04
N LYS A 57 0.17 2.38 -3.75
CA LYS A 57 0.25 1.01 -3.24
C LYS A 57 -1.17 0.51 -3.04
N LEU A 58 -1.56 -0.48 -3.83
CA LEU A 58 -2.83 -1.18 -3.68
C LEU A 58 -2.55 -2.50 -2.97
N THR A 59 -3.21 -2.75 -1.85
CA THR A 59 -3.16 -4.03 -1.13
C THR A 59 -4.54 -4.67 -1.18
N LEU A 60 -4.62 -5.92 -1.61
CA LEU A 60 -5.86 -6.69 -1.65
C LEU A 60 -5.74 -7.94 -0.79
N ASN A 61 -6.79 -8.26 -0.04
CA ASN A 61 -6.98 -9.56 0.59
C ASN A 61 -8.06 -10.31 -0.19
N VAL A 62 -7.65 -11.37 -0.89
CA VAL A 62 -8.52 -12.13 -1.79
C VAL A 62 -8.79 -13.50 -1.18
N LYS A 63 -10.05 -13.90 -1.16
CA LYS A 63 -10.50 -15.23 -0.71
C LYS A 63 -11.41 -15.84 -1.77
N ASP A 64 -11.06 -17.04 -2.20
CA ASP A 64 -11.77 -17.81 -3.23
C ASP A 64 -12.04 -16.98 -4.49
N GLY A 65 -11.02 -16.24 -4.93
CA GLY A 65 -11.06 -15.38 -6.10
C GLY A 65 -11.73 -14.01 -5.90
N ILE A 66 -12.37 -13.78 -4.75
CA ILE A 66 -13.13 -12.57 -4.41
C ILE A 66 -12.30 -11.64 -3.52
N ILE A 67 -12.23 -10.37 -3.89
CA ILE A 67 -11.61 -9.32 -3.11
C ILE A 67 -12.47 -9.06 -1.87
N GLN A 68 -11.96 -9.44 -0.70
CA GLN A 68 -12.60 -9.17 0.58
C GLN A 68 -12.22 -7.77 1.10
N GLU A 69 -11.01 -7.32 0.80
CA GLU A 69 -10.46 -6.06 1.31
C GLU A 69 -9.63 -5.35 0.27
N ALA A 70 -9.68 -4.02 0.28
CA ALA A 70 -8.83 -3.16 -0.52
C ALA A 70 -8.32 -2.00 0.34
N LEU A 71 -7.00 -1.93 0.52
CA LEU A 71 -6.30 -0.78 1.08
C LEU A 71 -5.58 -0.05 -0.06
N VAL A 72 -5.90 1.24 -0.22
CA VAL A 72 -5.36 2.07 -1.31
C VAL A 72 -4.57 3.23 -0.70
N GLU A 73 -3.24 3.18 -0.83
CA GLU A 73 -2.34 4.17 -0.27
C GLU A 73 -1.72 4.98 -1.41
N THR A 74 -1.82 6.30 -1.38
CA THR A 74 -1.40 7.15 -2.49
C THR A 74 -0.48 8.30 -2.06
N ILE A 75 0.48 8.61 -2.92
CA ILE A 75 1.35 9.79 -2.84
C ILE A 75 1.25 10.50 -4.19
N GLY A 76 0.62 11.68 -4.23
CA GLY A 76 0.39 12.37 -5.49
C GLY A 76 -0.58 13.54 -5.37
N CYS A 77 -1.21 13.90 -6.50
CA CYS A 77 -2.17 14.99 -6.57
C CYS A 77 -3.48 14.67 -5.81
N SER A 78 -4.25 15.70 -5.46
CA SER A 78 -5.57 15.53 -4.82
C SER A 78 -6.55 14.70 -5.66
N GLY A 79 -6.44 14.75 -6.99
CA GLY A 79 -7.21 13.89 -7.88
C GLY A 79 -6.96 12.40 -7.60
N MET A 80 -5.70 12.03 -7.35
CA MET A 80 -5.33 10.65 -7.00
C MET A 80 -5.97 10.21 -5.67
N THR A 81 -6.02 11.08 -4.66
CA THR A 81 -6.65 10.74 -3.38
C THR A 81 -8.16 10.54 -3.51
N HIS A 82 -8.84 11.28 -4.39
CA HIS A 82 -10.26 11.06 -4.69
C HIS A 82 -10.47 9.75 -5.46
N SER A 83 -9.62 9.43 -6.44
CA SER A 83 -9.67 8.14 -7.14
C SER A 83 -9.41 6.97 -6.20
N ALA A 84 -8.53 7.12 -5.21
CA ALA A 84 -8.26 6.09 -4.20
C ALA A 84 -9.50 5.79 -3.35
N ALA A 85 -10.24 6.82 -2.94
CA ALA A 85 -11.51 6.66 -2.24
C ALA A 85 -12.51 5.85 -3.08
N MET A 86 -12.70 6.23 -4.34
CA MET A 86 -13.57 5.51 -5.27
C MET A 86 -13.13 4.04 -5.49
N ALA A 87 -11.83 3.80 -5.66
CA ALA A 87 -11.30 2.44 -5.82
C ALA A 87 -11.57 1.57 -4.58
N SER A 88 -11.47 2.14 -3.37
CA SER A 88 -11.76 1.42 -2.12
C SER A 88 -13.24 1.01 -1.99
N GLU A 89 -14.15 1.72 -2.66
CA GLU A 89 -15.57 1.36 -2.72
C GLU A 89 -15.85 0.31 -3.81
N ILE A 90 -15.18 0.42 -4.95
CA ILE A 90 -15.47 -0.39 -6.15
C ILE A 90 -14.88 -1.81 -6.05
N LEU A 91 -13.69 -1.96 -5.45
CA LEU A 91 -12.92 -3.20 -5.51
C LEU A 91 -13.50 -4.35 -4.64
N PRO A 92 -13.92 -4.12 -3.38
CA PRO A 92 -14.49 -5.19 -2.56
C PRO A 92 -15.70 -5.86 -3.21
N GLY A 93 -15.78 -7.18 -3.11
CA GLY A 93 -16.84 -8.01 -3.71
C GLY A 93 -16.63 -8.36 -5.18
N LYS A 94 -15.66 -7.73 -5.87
CA LYS A 94 -15.26 -8.14 -7.23
C LYS A 94 -14.33 -9.34 -7.19
N THR A 95 -14.33 -10.11 -8.26
CA THR A 95 -13.23 -11.01 -8.56
C THR A 95 -11.97 -10.24 -8.96
N ILE A 96 -10.80 -10.88 -8.86
CA ILE A 96 -9.54 -10.30 -9.35
C ILE A 96 -9.56 -9.99 -10.85
N LEU A 97 -10.34 -10.74 -11.66
CA LEU A 97 -10.49 -10.48 -13.09
C LEU A 97 -11.41 -9.30 -13.36
N GLU A 98 -12.52 -9.16 -12.63
CA GLU A 98 -13.38 -7.97 -12.73
C GLU A 98 -12.63 -6.71 -12.32
N ALA A 99 -11.84 -6.77 -11.24
CA ALA A 99 -11.00 -5.66 -10.79
C ALA A 99 -9.97 -5.25 -11.86
N LEU A 100 -9.31 -6.22 -12.51
CA LEU A 100 -8.38 -5.93 -13.61
C LEU A 100 -9.05 -5.24 -14.81
N ASN A 101 -10.34 -5.51 -15.04
CA ASN A 101 -11.13 -4.93 -16.13
C ASN A 101 -11.99 -3.74 -15.70
N THR A 102 -11.78 -3.22 -14.49
CA THR A 102 -12.48 -2.05 -13.98
C THR A 102 -11.62 -0.81 -14.17
N ASP A 103 -12.23 0.29 -14.62
CA ASP A 103 -11.56 1.58 -14.64
C ASP A 103 -11.52 2.17 -13.23
N LEU A 104 -10.32 2.27 -12.65
CA LEU A 104 -10.08 2.83 -11.32
C LEU A 104 -9.74 4.33 -11.35
N VAL A 105 -10.01 5.01 -12.47
CA VAL A 105 -9.88 6.46 -12.73
C VAL A 105 -8.44 6.98 -12.73
N CYS A 106 -7.60 6.52 -11.80
CA CYS A 106 -6.20 6.90 -11.71
C CYS A 106 -5.31 5.82 -12.32
N ASP A 107 -4.45 6.23 -13.26
CA ASP A 107 -3.47 5.37 -13.92
C ASP A 107 -2.51 4.68 -12.93
N ALA A 108 -2.18 5.34 -11.81
CA ALA A 108 -1.36 4.75 -10.76
C ALA A 108 -2.06 3.55 -10.09
N ILE A 109 -3.38 3.64 -9.86
CA ILE A 109 -4.18 2.56 -9.25
C ILE A 109 -4.39 1.44 -10.27
N ASN A 110 -4.72 1.76 -11.52
CA ASN A 110 -4.84 0.78 -12.60
C ASN A 110 -3.52 0.01 -12.81
N THR A 111 -2.38 0.71 -12.78
CA THR A 111 -1.06 0.07 -12.83
C THR A 111 -0.81 -0.81 -11.60
N ALA A 112 -1.11 -0.32 -10.39
CA ALA A 112 -0.96 -1.10 -9.17
C ALA A 112 -1.81 -2.39 -9.20
N MET A 113 -3.04 -2.31 -9.70
CA MET A 113 -3.93 -3.46 -9.88
C MET A 113 -3.36 -4.48 -10.88
N ARG A 114 -2.79 -4.03 -11.99
CA ARG A 114 -2.12 -4.91 -12.97
C ARG A 114 -0.92 -5.62 -12.37
N GLU A 115 -0.04 -4.89 -11.67
CA GLU A 115 1.13 -5.50 -11.03
C GLU A 115 0.73 -6.47 -9.91
N LEU A 116 -0.27 -6.10 -9.10
CA LEU A 116 -0.85 -6.98 -8.07
C LEU A 116 -1.41 -8.26 -8.70
N PHE A 117 -2.17 -8.12 -9.80
CA PHE A 117 -2.74 -9.24 -10.51
C PHE A 117 -1.66 -10.24 -10.95
N LEU A 118 -0.54 -9.76 -11.51
CA LEU A 118 0.59 -10.62 -11.85
C LEU A 118 1.13 -11.36 -10.62
N GLN A 119 1.28 -10.69 -9.48
CA GLN A 119 1.76 -11.34 -8.26
C GLN A 119 0.81 -12.47 -7.82
N ILE A 120 -0.49 -12.17 -7.71
CA ILE A 120 -1.45 -13.08 -7.09
C ILE A 120 -1.72 -14.32 -7.93
N VAL A 121 -1.79 -14.20 -9.26
CA VAL A 121 -2.00 -15.35 -10.16
C VAL A 121 -0.77 -16.26 -10.27
N TYR A 122 0.42 -15.77 -9.89
CA TYR A 122 1.63 -16.59 -9.75
C TYR A 122 1.84 -17.14 -8.33
N GLY A 123 0.88 -16.96 -7.42
CA GLY A 123 1.01 -17.37 -6.02
C GLY A 123 2.06 -16.56 -5.24
N ARG A 124 2.44 -15.38 -5.72
CA ARG A 124 3.38 -14.48 -5.02
C ARG A 124 2.61 -13.56 -4.08
N THR A 125 2.15 -14.15 -2.98
CA THR A 125 1.42 -13.42 -1.94
C THR A 125 2.21 -13.45 -0.64
N GLN A 126 1.98 -12.46 0.23
CA GLN A 126 2.56 -12.48 1.58
C GLN A 126 2.07 -13.70 2.38
N THR A 127 0.91 -14.23 2.01
CA THR A 127 0.24 -15.35 2.67
C THR A 127 0.43 -16.67 1.95
N ALA A 128 1.27 -16.77 0.92
CA ALA A 128 1.40 -17.94 0.05
C ALA A 128 1.69 -19.23 0.85
N PHE A 129 2.46 -19.11 1.93
CA PHE A 129 2.84 -20.23 2.80
C PHE A 129 2.15 -20.21 4.17
N SER A 130 1.20 -19.31 4.39
CA SER A 130 0.44 -19.20 5.63
C SER A 130 -0.83 -20.03 5.51
N GLU A 131 -0.97 -21.10 6.30
CA GLU A 131 -2.16 -21.97 6.27
C GLU A 131 -3.44 -21.17 6.57
N GLY A 132 -4.39 -21.15 5.62
CA GLY A 132 -5.63 -20.36 5.71
C GLY A 132 -5.44 -18.84 5.50
N GLY A 133 -4.21 -18.42 5.22
CA GLY A 133 -3.83 -17.04 4.95
C GLY A 133 -3.97 -16.12 6.16
N LEU A 134 -4.09 -14.83 5.87
CA LEU A 134 -4.39 -13.81 6.89
C LEU A 134 -5.89 -13.55 6.99
N PRO A 135 -6.39 -13.18 8.17
CA PRO A 135 -7.80 -12.84 8.36
C PRO A 135 -8.17 -11.55 7.62
N ILE A 136 -9.45 -11.39 7.36
CA ILE A 136 -10.03 -10.09 6.98
C ILE A 136 -9.76 -9.13 8.15
N GLY A 137 -9.09 -8.02 7.87
CA GLY A 137 -8.65 -6.99 8.79
C GLY A 137 -7.14 -6.79 8.74
N ALA A 138 -6.38 -7.82 8.32
CA ALA A 138 -4.93 -7.81 8.35
C ALA A 138 -4.31 -6.69 7.50
N GLY A 139 -4.91 -6.38 6.35
CA GLY A 139 -4.45 -5.27 5.50
C GLY A 139 -4.56 -3.91 6.19
N LEU A 140 -5.55 -3.73 7.06
CA LEU A 140 -5.68 -2.52 7.88
C LEU A 140 -4.66 -2.55 9.03
N GLU A 141 -4.51 -3.68 9.72
CA GLU A 141 -3.57 -3.85 10.84
C GLU A 141 -2.11 -3.56 10.46
N ASP A 142 -1.73 -3.81 9.20
CA ASP A 142 -0.42 -3.47 8.64
C ASP A 142 -0.07 -1.96 8.75
N LEU A 143 -1.06 -1.07 8.83
CA LEU A 143 -0.83 0.37 9.04
C LEU A 143 -0.40 0.72 10.48
N GLY A 144 -0.52 -0.23 11.42
CA GLY A 144 -0.06 -0.08 12.80
C GLY A 144 -0.92 0.86 13.68
N LYS A 145 -0.37 1.29 14.82
CA LYS A 145 -1.13 2.12 15.77
C LYS A 145 -1.35 3.53 15.24
N GLY A 146 -2.61 3.98 15.22
CA GLY A 146 -2.99 5.29 14.67
C GLY A 146 -3.29 5.26 13.17
N LEU A 147 -3.35 4.05 12.58
CA LEU A 147 -3.83 3.64 11.26
C LEU A 147 -3.87 4.75 10.19
N ARG A 148 -2.67 5.12 9.76
CA ARG A 148 -2.38 5.95 8.60
C ARG A 148 -1.10 5.41 7.96
N SER A 149 -1.01 5.50 6.64
CA SER A 149 0.22 5.17 5.91
C SER A 149 1.39 6.04 6.38
N GLN A 150 2.58 5.45 6.42
CA GLN A 150 3.79 6.20 6.72
C GLN A 150 4.25 6.94 5.46
N VAL A 151 4.42 8.26 5.56
CA VAL A 151 4.88 9.12 4.45
C VAL A 151 6.06 9.95 4.95
N GLY A 152 7.17 9.93 4.20
CA GLY A 152 8.31 10.81 4.43
C GLY A 152 8.23 12.03 3.50
N THR A 153 8.42 13.23 4.04
CA THR A 153 8.51 14.46 3.25
C THR A 153 9.71 15.27 3.71
N MET A 154 10.71 15.39 2.84
CA MET A 154 11.91 16.19 3.07
C MET A 154 12.11 17.13 1.89
N TYR A 155 12.55 18.34 2.18
CA TYR A 155 12.92 19.33 1.17
C TYR A 155 14.38 19.73 1.38
N GLY A 156 15.08 20.09 0.32
CA GLY A 156 16.48 20.48 0.43
C GLY A 156 16.87 21.41 -0.70
N THR A 157 17.71 22.39 -0.37
CA THR A 157 18.31 23.28 -1.37
C THR A 157 19.80 23.37 -1.12
N LEU A 158 20.56 23.70 -2.16
CA LEU A 158 22.00 23.89 -2.04
C LEU A 158 22.33 25.03 -1.05
N ASP A 159 21.59 26.14 -1.14
CA ASP A 159 21.90 27.35 -0.38
C ASP A 159 21.39 27.33 1.07
N LYS A 160 20.33 26.56 1.37
CA LYS A 160 19.65 26.55 2.69
C LYS A 160 19.64 25.18 3.38
N GLY A 161 20.19 24.16 2.73
CA GLY A 161 20.29 22.82 3.28
C GLY A 161 18.95 22.09 3.38
N PRO A 162 18.90 20.97 4.13
CA PRO A 162 17.74 20.09 4.26
C PRO A 162 16.69 20.59 5.26
N ARG A 163 15.45 20.14 5.08
CA ARG A 163 14.27 20.37 5.93
C ARG A 163 13.46 19.09 6.02
N TYR A 164 13.28 18.58 7.23
CA TYR A 164 12.39 17.43 7.48
C TYR A 164 11.01 17.99 7.80
N LEU A 165 10.00 17.63 7.00
CA LEU A 165 8.64 18.13 7.13
C LEU A 165 7.73 17.06 7.75
N GLU A 166 7.87 15.82 7.30
CA GLU A 166 7.17 14.64 7.81
C GLU A 166 8.15 13.47 7.86
N MET A 167 8.20 12.79 9.00
CA MET A 167 8.94 11.55 9.19
C MET A 167 7.94 10.41 9.46
N ALA A 168 8.39 9.16 9.47
CA ALA A 168 7.52 8.01 9.76
C ALA A 168 6.80 8.13 11.11
N GLU A 169 7.41 8.83 12.07
CA GLU A 169 6.87 9.07 13.40
C GLU A 169 5.82 10.20 13.44
N GLY A 170 5.86 11.14 12.49
CA GLY A 170 4.86 12.19 12.32
C GLY A 170 5.36 13.54 11.81
N TYR A 171 4.53 14.56 12.05
CA TYR A 171 4.71 15.93 11.58
C TYR A 171 5.87 16.58 12.32
N VAL A 172 6.95 16.94 11.61
CA VAL A 172 8.12 17.57 12.23
C VAL A 172 7.81 19.03 12.55
N THR A 173 7.90 19.39 13.82
CA THR A 173 7.65 20.75 14.32
C THR A 173 8.91 21.59 14.37
N ARG A 174 10.04 20.98 14.79
CA ARG A 174 11.33 21.67 14.96
C ARG A 174 12.49 20.78 14.57
N LEU A 175 13.52 21.37 13.97
CA LEU A 175 14.83 20.76 13.81
C LEU A 175 15.77 21.28 14.90
N ALA A 176 16.54 20.37 15.50
CA ALA A 176 17.64 20.71 16.41
C ALA A 176 18.94 20.83 15.60
N LEU A 177 19.59 21.98 15.70
CA LEU A 177 20.85 22.27 15.04
C LEU A 177 21.97 22.43 16.07
N ASP A 178 23.16 21.94 15.75
CA ASP A 178 24.37 22.21 16.56
C ASP A 178 24.97 23.60 16.24
N ALA A 179 26.14 23.87 16.83
CA ALA A 179 26.83 25.15 16.69
C ALA A 179 27.34 25.42 15.26
N ASP A 180 27.45 24.38 14.43
CA ASP A 180 27.86 24.45 13.04
C ASP A 180 26.65 24.37 12.08
N ASP A 181 25.44 24.58 12.60
CA ASP A 181 24.17 24.54 11.87
C ASP A 181 23.83 23.17 11.25
N GLN A 182 24.38 22.08 11.79
CA GLN A 182 24.09 20.72 11.32
C GLN A 182 22.87 20.15 12.06
N ILE A 183 21.98 19.46 11.34
CA ILE A 183 20.83 18.79 11.97
C ILE A 183 21.33 17.62 12.83
N ILE A 184 21.06 17.70 14.14
CA ILE A 184 21.44 16.67 15.11
C ILE A 184 20.23 15.93 15.71
N GLY A 185 19.02 16.44 15.47
CA GLY A 185 17.77 15.84 15.93
C GLY A 185 16.54 16.60 15.42
N TYR A 186 15.36 16.11 15.76
CA TYR A 186 14.09 16.76 15.41
C TYR A 186 13.01 16.44 16.45
N GLU A 187 12.03 17.34 16.55
CA GLU A 187 10.79 17.14 17.29
C GLU A 187 9.66 16.90 16.30
N PHE A 188 8.76 15.98 16.65
CA PHE A 188 7.62 15.63 15.83
C PHE A 188 6.37 15.44 16.68
N ILE A 189 5.21 15.59 16.05
CA ILE A 189 3.90 15.25 16.61
C ILE A 189 3.37 14.01 15.89
N SER A 190 3.09 12.96 16.64
CA SER A 190 2.42 11.77 16.10
C SER A 190 0.94 12.06 15.88
N LEU A 191 0.60 12.49 14.66
CA LEU A 191 -0.76 12.95 14.31
C LEU A 191 -1.84 11.89 14.59
N GLY A 192 -1.57 10.61 14.32
CA GLY A 192 -2.52 9.53 14.62
C GLY A 192 -2.84 9.43 16.12
N LYS A 193 -1.82 9.52 16.98
CA LYS A 193 -1.99 9.51 18.44
C LYS A 193 -2.69 10.77 18.95
N MET A 194 -2.30 11.94 18.41
CA MET A 194 -2.91 13.22 18.77
C MET A 194 -4.41 13.21 18.46
N MET A 195 -4.79 12.81 17.25
CA MET A 195 -6.19 12.80 16.84
C MET A 195 -7.02 11.76 17.61
N ASP A 196 -6.46 10.57 17.87
CA ASP A 196 -7.13 9.55 18.70
C ASP A 196 -7.39 10.06 20.13
N ALA A 197 -6.44 10.76 20.75
CA ALA A 197 -6.63 11.37 22.07
C ALA A 197 -7.71 12.46 22.07
N ILE A 198 -7.70 13.35 21.06
CA ILE A 198 -8.73 14.39 20.89
C ILE A 198 -10.11 13.77 20.72
N THR A 199 -10.24 12.73 19.89
CA THR A 199 -11.51 12.01 19.69
C THR A 199 -12.01 11.35 20.97
N LYS A 200 -11.11 10.97 21.88
CA LYS A 200 -11.45 10.44 23.23
C LYS A 200 -11.76 11.52 24.26
N GLY A 201 -11.72 12.80 23.89
CA GLY A 201 -12.12 13.93 24.72
C GLY A 201 -10.99 14.66 25.44
N THR A 202 -9.72 14.34 25.16
CA THR A 202 -8.57 15.11 25.66
C THR A 202 -8.54 16.50 25.00
N ASP A 203 -8.20 17.54 25.76
CA ASP A 203 -8.00 18.88 25.20
C ASP A 203 -6.93 18.86 24.09
N ALA A 204 -7.10 19.69 23.06
CA ALA A 204 -6.21 19.67 21.90
C ALA A 204 -4.75 20.00 22.25
N ASN A 205 -4.51 20.88 23.24
CA ASN A 205 -3.15 21.21 23.65
C ASN A 205 -2.51 20.08 24.45
N GLU A 206 -3.25 19.46 25.37
CA GLU A 206 -2.80 18.30 26.14
C GLU A 206 -2.50 17.10 25.23
N ALA A 207 -3.38 16.85 24.25
CA ALA A 207 -3.19 15.78 23.26
C ALA A 207 -1.97 16.02 22.37
N LYS A 208 -1.75 17.27 21.96
CA LYS A 208 -0.55 17.66 21.21
C LYS A 208 0.71 17.39 22.03
N GLU A 209 0.75 17.83 23.29
CA GLU A 209 1.90 17.64 24.16
C GLU A 209 2.19 16.15 24.39
N ALA A 210 1.15 15.36 24.69
CA ALA A 210 1.27 13.91 24.87
C ALA A 210 1.70 13.14 23.60
N ALA A 211 1.37 13.67 22.42
CA ALA A 211 1.76 13.09 21.13
C ALA A 211 3.09 13.63 20.59
N THR A 212 3.69 14.62 21.25
CA THR A 212 4.98 15.21 20.87
C THR A 212 6.13 14.37 21.40
N SER A 213 7.12 14.11 20.57
CA SER A 213 8.36 13.48 20.99
C SER A 213 9.52 13.99 20.15
N SER A 214 10.74 13.60 20.50
CA SER A 214 11.94 14.00 19.78
C SER A 214 12.86 12.82 19.51
N TYR A 215 13.69 12.97 18.48
CA TYR A 215 14.66 11.97 18.04
C TYR A 215 16.04 12.61 17.86
N GLY A 216 17.09 11.79 18.04
CA GLY A 216 18.48 12.21 17.95
C GLY A 216 18.96 12.99 19.18
N ARG A 217 19.99 13.82 19.00
CA ARG A 217 20.53 14.70 20.04
C ARG A 217 19.71 15.99 20.16
N PHE A 218 18.38 15.87 20.16
CA PHE A 218 17.49 17.02 20.15
C PHE A 218 17.75 17.96 21.33
N ALA A 219 17.96 17.41 22.53
CA ALA A 219 18.23 18.18 23.74
C ALA A 219 19.58 18.93 23.73
N ASP A 220 20.53 18.52 22.88
CA ASP A 220 21.88 19.11 22.79
C ASP A 220 21.96 20.25 21.76
N ALA A 221 20.81 20.73 21.26
CA ALA A 221 20.77 21.76 20.21
C ALA A 221 21.37 23.09 20.66
N ALA A 222 22.19 23.69 19.82
CA ALA A 222 22.55 25.10 19.93
C ALA A 222 21.39 26.01 19.52
N LYS A 223 20.58 25.57 18.53
CA LYS A 223 19.36 26.29 18.10
C LYS A 223 18.29 25.33 17.58
N TYR A 224 17.03 25.75 17.71
CA TYR A 224 15.89 25.06 17.12
C TYR A 224 15.25 25.93 16.04
N ILE A 225 14.90 25.35 14.91
CA ILE A 225 14.25 26.07 13.80
C ILE A 225 12.95 25.40 13.38
N ASN A 226 11.98 26.18 12.91
CA ASN A 226 10.81 25.62 12.23
C ASN A 226 11.17 25.32 10.76
N PRO A 227 11.13 24.05 10.31
CA PRO A 227 11.62 23.68 8.99
C PRO A 227 10.78 24.23 7.81
N ARG A 228 9.64 24.86 8.07
CA ARG A 228 8.74 25.45 7.05
C ARG A 228 8.90 26.95 6.88
N HIS A 229 9.50 27.63 7.86
CA HIS A 229 9.56 29.11 7.89
C HIS A 229 10.99 29.63 8.02
N GLU A 230 11.91 28.81 8.50
CA GLU A 230 13.31 29.13 8.76
C GLU A 230 14.23 28.12 8.06
#